data_AF-A0A533YKW5-F1
#
_entry.id   AF-A0A533YKW5-F1
#
_cell.length_a   1.000
_cell.length_b   1.000
_cell.length_c   1.000
_cell.angle_alpha   90.00
_cell.angle_beta   90.00
_cell.angle_gamma   90.00
#
_symmetry.space_group_name_H-M   'P 1'
#
loop_
_entity.id
_entity.type
_entity.pdbx_description
1 polymer ?
#
loop_
_entity_poly.entity_id
_entity_poly.type
_entity_poly.pdbx_seq_one_letter_code
_entity_poly.pdbx_strand_id
1 'polypeptide(L)'
;MALRRVFLASAGLLVFLSSATSGSSQEFRRWLASHLENGQRIYMSGVTAQGRVVQNSHGMEGVGCAMCHGPDGRGGTMHGIPVPNITVPLLTDPRGNEHNGRTRPAYNEETIKAAIVAGIDSGGNALHPEMPRWTGLTARDLDDLIGFLKTLGAVRRGSPEMSQGL
;
A
#
# COMPACT_ATOMS: atom_id res chain seq x y z
N MET A 1 0.16 84.61 22.15
CA MET A 1 -0.86 83.95 21.30
C MET A 1 -0.78 82.45 21.53
N ALA A 2 -1.77 81.89 22.21
CA ALA A 2 -1.91 80.45 22.46
C ALA A 2 -3.08 79.91 21.63
N LEU A 3 -2.97 78.71 21.04
CA LEU A 3 -3.88 77.55 21.19
C LEU A 3 -3.73 76.51 20.06
N ARG A 4 -3.53 75.24 20.47
CA ARG A 4 -4.15 73.96 20.02
C ARG A 4 -3.95 73.50 18.55
N ARG A 5 -3.76 72.21 18.22
CA ARG A 5 -4.49 70.97 18.57
C ARG A 5 -3.54 69.75 18.41
N VAL A 6 -3.32 68.88 19.40
CA VAL A 6 -4.04 67.64 19.79
C VAL A 6 -3.94 66.46 18.79
N PHE A 7 -3.22 65.41 19.24
CA PHE A 7 -3.28 63.95 19.06
C PHE A 7 -4.09 63.29 17.92
N LEU A 8 -3.54 62.21 17.33
CA LEU A 8 -4.03 60.82 17.52
C LEU A 8 -3.14 59.78 16.79
N ALA A 9 -2.91 58.65 17.45
CA ALA A 9 -2.23 57.46 16.95
C ALA A 9 -3.21 56.48 16.28
N SER A 10 -2.74 55.71 15.30
CA SER A 10 -3.38 54.47 14.80
C SER A 10 -2.32 53.74 13.95
N ALA A 11 -1.69 52.64 14.37
CA ALA A 11 -2.23 51.32 14.70
C ALA A 11 -3.18 50.80 13.60
N GLY A 12 -2.64 49.98 12.70
CA GLY A 12 -3.38 49.29 11.64
C GLY A 12 -2.71 47.96 11.34
N LEU A 13 -2.83 47.03 12.29
CA LEU A 13 -2.54 45.60 12.14
C LEU A 13 -3.25 45.09 10.86
N LEU A 14 -2.49 44.83 9.80
CA LEU A 14 -3.03 44.13 8.64
C LEU A 14 -3.38 42.72 9.08
N VAL A 15 -4.68 42.50 9.24
CA VAL A 15 -5.33 41.25 9.57
C VAL A 15 -4.88 40.20 8.55
N PHE A 16 -4.19 39.16 9.01
CA PHE A 16 -3.99 37.92 8.27
C PHE A 16 -5.36 37.24 8.07
N LEU A 17 -6.12 37.69 7.07
CA LEU A 17 -7.20 36.88 6.52
C LEU A 17 -6.59 35.88 5.56
N SER A 18 -6.57 34.61 5.95
CA SER A 18 -7.12 33.48 5.19
C SER A 18 -6.37 32.19 5.50
N SER A 19 -6.95 31.32 6.33
CA SER A 19 -6.66 29.88 6.33
C SER A 19 -7.70 29.13 7.15
N ALA A 20 -8.87 28.87 6.58
CA ALA A 20 -9.88 27.98 7.20
C ALA A 20 -10.31 26.80 6.31
N THR A 21 -9.74 26.65 5.11
CA THR A 21 -10.08 25.54 4.18
C THR A 21 -8.94 24.53 3.98
N SER A 22 -7.79 24.74 4.62
CA SER A 22 -6.57 23.92 4.43
C SER A 22 -6.41 22.78 5.45
N GLY A 23 -7.16 22.75 6.54
CA GLY A 23 -7.01 21.74 7.61
C GLY A 23 -7.48 20.35 7.19
N SER A 24 -8.73 20.23 6.72
CA SER A 24 -9.34 18.94 6.37
C SER A 24 -8.66 18.24 5.19
N SER A 25 -8.23 18.99 4.18
CA SER A 25 -7.52 18.43 3.02
C SER A 25 -6.11 17.94 3.38
N GLN A 26 -5.39 18.63 4.26
CA GLN A 26 -4.07 18.19 4.75
C GLN A 26 -4.17 17.02 5.72
N GLU A 27 -5.18 16.99 6.59
CA GLU A 27 -5.47 15.84 7.44
C GLU A 27 -5.83 14.60 6.63
N PHE A 28 -6.69 14.75 5.61
CA PHE A 28 -7.02 13.66 4.70
C PHE A 28 -5.79 13.13 3.93
N ARG A 29 -4.90 14.02 3.46
CA ARG A 29 -3.64 13.61 2.81
C ARG A 29 -2.70 12.87 3.75
N ARG A 30 -2.54 13.35 4.98
CA ARG A 30 -1.73 12.66 6.01
C ARG A 30 -2.32 11.32 6.38
N TRP A 31 -3.64 11.23 6.48
CA TRP A 31 -4.36 9.98 6.67
C TRP A 31 -4.06 9.01 5.52
N LEU A 32 -4.25 9.41 4.26
CA LEU A 32 -3.91 8.58 3.10
C LEU A 32 -2.45 8.13 3.09
N ALA A 33 -1.51 9.04 3.38
CA ALA A 33 -0.08 8.73 3.46
C ALA A 33 0.19 7.65 4.53
N SER A 34 -0.41 7.77 5.72
CA SER A 34 -0.25 6.75 6.77
C SER A 34 -0.79 5.37 6.39
N HIS A 35 -1.86 5.31 5.58
CA HIS A 35 -2.43 4.04 5.09
C HIS A 35 -1.47 3.40 4.08
N LEU A 36 -0.93 4.19 3.15
CA LEU A 36 0.06 3.72 2.18
C LEU A 36 1.37 3.28 2.86
N GLU A 37 1.84 4.03 3.86
CA GLU A 37 3.04 3.69 4.64
C GLU A 37 2.87 2.38 5.43
N ASN A 38 1.71 2.16 6.07
CA ASN A 38 1.43 0.90 6.75
C ASN A 38 1.37 -0.26 5.74
N GLY A 39 0.62 -0.08 4.64
CA GLY A 39 0.50 -1.09 3.59
C GLY A 39 1.85 -1.45 2.96
N GLN A 40 2.69 -0.45 2.68
CA GLN A 40 4.05 -0.66 2.18
C GLN A 40 4.91 -1.42 3.18
N ARG A 41 4.86 -1.05 4.46
CA ARG A 41 5.63 -1.73 5.51
C ARG A 41 5.23 -3.20 5.62
N ILE A 42 3.93 -3.48 5.63
CA ILE A 42 3.39 -4.83 5.64
C ILE A 42 3.85 -5.60 4.39
N TYR A 43 3.72 -5.00 3.20
CA TYR A 43 4.13 -5.62 1.94
C TYR A 43 5.62 -5.96 1.90
N MET A 44 6.48 -5.04 2.34
CA MET A 44 7.94 -5.19 2.23
C MET A 44 8.51 -6.10 3.33
N SER A 45 7.97 -6.02 4.54
CA SER A 45 8.60 -6.61 5.73
C SER A 45 7.69 -7.49 6.58
N GLY A 46 6.38 -7.60 6.28
CA GLY A 46 5.47 -8.38 7.11
C GLY A 46 5.38 -7.82 8.54
N VAL A 47 5.48 -6.50 8.70
CA VAL A 47 5.37 -5.81 9.99
C VAL A 47 4.34 -4.68 9.87
N THR A 48 3.45 -4.54 10.85
CA THR A 48 2.46 -3.45 10.87
C THR A 48 3.08 -2.13 11.35
N ALA A 49 2.37 -1.02 11.18
CA ALA A 49 2.80 0.30 11.66
C ALA A 49 3.03 0.34 13.18
N GLN A 50 2.38 -0.54 13.94
CA GLN A 50 2.55 -0.67 15.39
C GLN A 50 3.75 -1.58 15.77
N GLY A 51 4.55 -2.02 14.78
CA GLY A 51 5.72 -2.87 15.01
C GLY A 51 5.40 -4.34 15.23
N ARG A 52 4.17 -4.77 14.97
CA ARG A 52 3.75 -6.15 15.15
C ARG A 52 4.14 -6.99 13.95
N VAL A 53 4.82 -8.10 14.23
CA VAL A 53 5.17 -9.09 13.20
C VAL A 53 3.92 -9.84 12.75
N VAL A 54 3.69 -9.89 11.45
CA VAL A 54 2.57 -10.60 10.83
C VAL A 54 2.85 -12.09 10.88
N GLN A 55 1.93 -12.81 11.54
CA GLN A 55 1.99 -14.24 11.75
C GLN A 55 1.51 -14.98 10.49
N ASN A 56 2.05 -16.16 10.22
CA ASN A 56 1.62 -16.94 9.05
C ASN A 56 1.77 -18.45 9.19
N SER A 57 1.12 -19.16 8.27
CA SER A 57 1.06 -20.62 8.23
C SER A 57 2.40 -21.36 8.03
N HIS A 58 3.49 -20.67 7.70
CA HIS A 58 4.79 -21.31 7.42
C HIS A 58 5.89 -20.94 8.44
N GLY A 59 5.55 -20.22 9.51
CA GLY A 59 6.55 -19.73 10.47
C GLY A 59 7.55 -18.74 9.83
N MET A 60 7.24 -18.20 8.64
CA MET A 60 8.01 -17.14 7.98
C MET A 60 7.64 -15.78 8.58
N GLU A 61 7.63 -15.67 9.91
CA GLU A 61 7.23 -14.45 10.59
C GLU A 61 8.20 -13.31 10.23
N GLY A 62 7.66 -12.13 9.93
CA GLY A 62 8.48 -10.96 9.58
C GLY A 62 9.04 -10.98 8.16
N VAL A 63 8.42 -11.77 7.27
CA VAL A 63 8.70 -11.78 5.84
C VAL A 63 7.49 -11.19 5.09
N GLY A 64 7.74 -10.13 4.32
CA GLY A 64 6.70 -9.47 3.52
C GLY A 64 6.43 -10.17 2.18
N CYS A 65 5.30 -9.84 1.55
CA CYS A 65 4.94 -10.25 0.19
C CYS A 65 6.09 -10.05 -0.81
N ALA A 66 6.87 -8.97 -0.65
CA ALA A 66 7.97 -8.59 -1.52
C ALA A 66 9.09 -9.64 -1.62
N MET A 67 9.26 -10.49 -0.59
CA MET A 67 10.27 -11.55 -0.60
C MET A 67 10.04 -12.51 -1.77
N CYS A 68 8.79 -12.89 -2.00
CA CYS A 68 8.42 -13.83 -3.06
C CYS A 68 8.00 -13.09 -4.34
N HIS A 69 7.16 -12.06 -4.21
CA HIS A 69 6.55 -11.37 -5.35
C HIS A 69 7.40 -10.22 -5.90
N GLY A 70 8.54 -9.91 -5.27
CA GLY A 70 9.40 -8.79 -5.61
C GLY A 70 8.87 -7.45 -5.08
N PRO A 71 9.70 -6.41 -5.04
CA PRO A 71 9.29 -5.09 -4.57
C PRO A 71 8.23 -4.41 -5.46
N ASP A 72 8.13 -4.82 -6.73
CA ASP A 72 7.17 -4.29 -7.71
C ASP A 72 5.96 -5.21 -7.95
N GLY A 73 5.89 -6.35 -7.25
CA GLY A 73 4.79 -7.31 -7.33
C GLY A 73 4.75 -8.11 -8.64
N ARG A 74 5.80 -8.08 -9.47
CA ARG A 74 5.81 -8.80 -10.75
C ARG A 74 6.06 -10.30 -10.63
N GLY A 75 6.39 -10.79 -9.43
CA GLY A 75 6.69 -12.20 -9.22
C GLY A 75 8.06 -12.58 -9.79
N GLY A 76 8.19 -13.85 -10.16
CA GLY A 76 9.45 -14.43 -10.63
C GLY A 76 9.51 -15.91 -10.29
N THR A 77 10.65 -16.34 -9.76
CA THR A 77 10.84 -17.73 -9.33
C THR A 77 11.50 -17.73 -7.96
N MET A 78 10.96 -18.51 -7.03
CA MET A 78 11.55 -18.72 -5.70
C MET A 78 11.72 -20.22 -5.48
N HIS A 79 12.96 -20.66 -5.24
CA HIS A 79 13.30 -22.08 -5.04
C HIS A 79 12.76 -23.00 -6.17
N GLY A 80 12.76 -22.52 -7.42
CA GLY A 80 12.24 -23.27 -8.57
C GLY A 80 10.71 -23.24 -8.72
N ILE A 81 9.99 -22.60 -7.78
CA ILE A 81 8.54 -22.44 -7.81
C ILE A 81 8.20 -21.13 -8.52
N PRO A 82 7.36 -21.14 -9.58
CA PRO A 82 6.88 -19.92 -10.21
C PRO A 82 6.03 -19.09 -9.24
N VAL A 83 6.44 -17.84 -9.02
CA VAL A 83 5.72 -16.89 -8.17
C VAL A 83 4.95 -15.92 -9.07
N PRO A 84 3.61 -15.81 -8.93
CA PRO A 84 2.80 -15.01 -9.84
C PRO A 84 3.04 -13.51 -9.68
N ASN A 85 2.78 -12.79 -10.78
CA ASN A 85 2.56 -11.35 -10.76
C ASN A 85 1.24 -11.04 -10.03
N ILE A 86 1.33 -10.19 -9.01
CA ILE A 86 0.22 -9.77 -8.14
C ILE A 86 -0.11 -8.28 -8.29
N THR A 87 0.35 -7.63 -9.37
CA THR A 87 -0.05 -6.26 -9.67
C THR A 87 -1.56 -6.18 -9.91
N VAL A 88 -2.20 -5.16 -9.33
CA VAL A 88 -3.66 -5.01 -9.41
C VAL A 88 -4.18 -5.00 -10.85
N PRO A 89 -3.55 -4.34 -11.85
CA PRO A 89 -4.00 -4.41 -13.23
C PRO A 89 -4.12 -5.83 -13.81
N LEU A 90 -3.25 -6.76 -13.38
CA LEU A 90 -3.32 -8.16 -13.80
C LEU A 90 -4.35 -8.93 -12.99
N LEU A 91 -4.38 -8.75 -11.66
CA LEU A 91 -5.32 -9.45 -10.79
C LEU A 91 -6.77 -9.08 -11.10
N THR A 92 -7.04 -7.83 -11.45
CA THR A 92 -8.40 -7.33 -11.70
C THR A 92 -8.76 -7.30 -13.18
N ASP A 93 -7.98 -7.92 -14.08
CA ASP A 93 -8.32 -7.97 -15.50
C ASP A 93 -9.63 -8.77 -15.69
N PRO A 94 -10.68 -8.18 -16.29
CA PRO A 94 -11.96 -8.86 -16.48
C PRO A 94 -11.88 -10.10 -17.37
N ARG A 95 -10.81 -10.25 -18.16
CA ARG A 95 -10.54 -11.47 -18.94
C ARG A 95 -10.06 -12.64 -18.06
N GLY A 96 -9.78 -12.37 -16.79
CA GLY A 96 -9.13 -13.31 -15.89
C GLY A 96 -7.65 -13.49 -16.21
N ASN A 97 -6.98 -14.29 -15.38
CA ASN A 97 -5.57 -14.58 -15.53
C ASN A 97 -5.30 -16.07 -15.35
N GLU A 98 -4.38 -16.61 -16.17
CA GLU A 98 -3.94 -18.00 -16.08
C GLU A 98 -2.74 -18.09 -15.14
N HIS A 99 -2.77 -19.07 -14.23
CA HIS A 99 -1.63 -19.41 -13.40
C HIS A 99 -1.67 -20.88 -13.01
N ASN A 100 -0.57 -21.59 -13.27
CA ASN A 100 -0.39 -23.02 -13.02
C ASN A 100 -1.47 -23.88 -13.70
N GLY A 101 -1.76 -23.60 -14.98
CA GLY A 101 -2.72 -24.34 -15.80
C GLY A 101 -4.18 -24.06 -15.46
N ARG A 102 -4.46 -23.05 -14.63
CA ARG A 102 -5.81 -22.69 -14.21
C ARG A 102 -6.11 -21.23 -14.53
N THR A 103 -7.23 -20.99 -15.20
CA THR A 103 -7.78 -19.65 -15.36
C THR A 103 -8.54 -19.24 -14.11
N ARG A 104 -8.27 -18.03 -13.62
CA ARG A 104 -8.92 -17.42 -12.47
C ARG A 104 -9.76 -16.24 -12.93
N PRO A 105 -10.99 -16.08 -12.43
CA PRO A 105 -11.75 -14.85 -12.63
C PRO A 105 -11.00 -13.62 -12.10
N ALA A 106 -11.41 -12.43 -12.53
CA ALA A 106 -10.91 -11.19 -11.97
C ALA A 106 -11.05 -11.18 -10.45
N TYR A 107 -10.00 -10.78 -9.76
CA TYR A 107 -10.05 -10.49 -8.33
C TYR A 107 -10.78 -9.17 -8.09
N ASN A 108 -11.35 -9.08 -6.90
CA ASN A 108 -11.80 -7.86 -6.23
C ASN A 108 -11.10 -7.76 -4.87
N GLU A 109 -11.38 -6.71 -4.11
CA GLU A 109 -10.73 -6.53 -2.80
C GLU A 109 -11.03 -7.68 -1.83
N GLU A 110 -12.25 -8.18 -1.81
CA GLU A 110 -12.68 -9.26 -0.92
C GLU A 110 -11.94 -10.56 -1.23
N THR A 111 -11.80 -10.90 -2.51
CA THR A 111 -11.07 -12.11 -2.94
C THR A 111 -9.56 -11.96 -2.80
N ILE A 112 -9.00 -10.74 -2.89
CA ILE A 112 -7.60 -10.49 -2.52
C ILE A 112 -7.40 -10.71 -1.01
N LYS A 113 -8.30 -10.18 -0.17
CA LYS A 113 -8.26 -10.44 1.28
C LYS A 113 -8.36 -11.94 1.56
N ALA A 114 -9.29 -12.65 0.91
CA ALA A 114 -9.44 -14.10 1.04
C ALA A 114 -8.17 -14.85 0.60
N ALA A 115 -7.50 -14.42 -0.47
CA ALA A 115 -6.24 -14.99 -0.90
C ALA A 115 -5.13 -14.84 0.16
N ILE A 116 -5.09 -13.68 0.84
CA ILE A 116 -4.08 -13.39 1.87
C ILE A 116 -4.34 -14.17 3.17
N VAL A 117 -5.59 -14.20 3.64
CA VAL A 117 -5.91 -14.75 4.97
C VAL A 117 -6.32 -16.22 4.93
N ALA A 118 -7.11 -16.63 3.94
CA ALA A 118 -7.61 -17.98 3.80
C ALA A 118 -6.85 -18.80 2.75
N GLY A 119 -6.10 -18.12 1.87
CA GLY A 119 -5.39 -18.78 0.78
C GLY A 119 -6.31 -19.35 -0.28
N ILE A 120 -7.38 -18.62 -0.58
CA ILE A 120 -8.39 -18.98 -1.58
C ILE A 120 -8.32 -17.95 -2.71
N ASP A 121 -8.18 -18.40 -3.96
CA ASP A 121 -8.20 -17.52 -5.13
C ASP A 121 -9.60 -17.04 -5.49
N SER A 122 -9.68 -16.10 -6.45
CA SER A 122 -10.94 -15.55 -6.96
C SER A 122 -11.88 -16.59 -7.59
N GLY A 123 -11.38 -17.78 -7.93
CA GLY A 123 -12.17 -18.91 -8.42
C GLY A 123 -12.60 -19.88 -7.32
N GLY A 124 -12.29 -19.60 -6.05
CA GLY A 124 -12.62 -20.46 -4.91
C GLY A 124 -11.63 -21.61 -4.67
N ASN A 125 -10.50 -21.64 -5.35
CA ASN A 125 -9.52 -22.73 -5.22
C ASN A 125 -8.45 -22.40 -4.19
N ALA A 126 -7.90 -23.42 -3.56
CA ALA A 126 -6.71 -23.25 -2.72
C ALA A 126 -5.51 -22.74 -3.55
N LEU A 127 -4.82 -21.75 -2.98
CA LEU A 127 -3.51 -21.28 -3.44
C LEU A 127 -2.44 -22.33 -3.15
N HIS A 128 -1.31 -22.23 -3.87
CA HIS A 128 -0.16 -23.11 -3.65
C HIS A 128 0.21 -23.15 -2.16
N PRO A 129 0.59 -24.32 -1.60
CA PRO A 129 0.94 -24.45 -0.19
C PRO A 129 1.97 -23.42 0.23
N GLU A 130 3.04 -23.21 -0.55
CA GLU A 130 4.11 -22.24 -0.27
C GLU A 130 3.64 -20.78 -0.05
N MET A 131 2.47 -20.40 -0.58
CA MET A 131 1.95 -19.05 -0.35
C MET A 131 1.47 -18.94 1.11
N PRO A 132 2.01 -18.04 1.94
CA PRO A 132 1.64 -17.99 3.35
C PRO A 132 0.20 -17.50 3.55
N ARG A 133 -0.51 -18.08 4.52
CA ARG A 133 -1.80 -17.58 5.01
C ARG A 133 -1.54 -16.73 6.23
N TRP A 134 -1.87 -15.44 6.13
CA TRP A 134 -1.56 -14.47 7.18
C TRP A 134 -2.64 -14.45 8.26
N THR A 135 -2.20 -14.33 9.51
CA THR A 135 -3.08 -14.27 10.69
C THR A 135 -2.74 -13.06 11.56
N GLY A 136 -3.71 -12.63 12.36
CA GLY A 136 -3.56 -11.50 13.27
C GLY A 136 -3.63 -10.12 12.63
N LEU A 137 -3.72 -9.96 11.31
CA LEU A 137 -3.96 -8.65 10.72
C LEU A 137 -5.35 -8.12 11.11
N THR A 138 -5.44 -6.82 11.38
CA THR A 138 -6.74 -6.15 11.53
C THR A 138 -7.36 -5.89 10.17
N ALA A 139 -8.67 -5.59 10.13
CA ALA A 139 -9.33 -5.16 8.89
C ALA A 139 -8.62 -3.94 8.27
N ARG A 140 -8.20 -2.99 9.11
CA ARG A 140 -7.46 -1.80 8.67
C ARG A 140 -6.10 -2.14 8.07
N ASP A 141 -5.35 -3.06 8.68
CA ASP A 141 -4.06 -3.48 8.12
C ASP A 141 -4.22 -4.11 6.72
N LEU A 142 -5.28 -4.89 6.52
CA LEU A 142 -5.61 -5.47 5.22
C LEU A 142 -6.02 -4.40 4.20
N ASP A 143 -6.82 -3.41 4.61
CA ASP A 143 -7.22 -2.29 3.76
C ASP A 143 -5.99 -1.45 3.34
N ASP A 144 -5.10 -1.18 4.28
CA ASP A 144 -3.83 -0.47 4.05
C ASP A 144 -2.95 -1.22 3.05
N LEU A 145 -2.79 -2.54 3.24
CA LEU A 145 -2.05 -3.40 2.33
C LEU A 145 -2.63 -3.38 0.92
N ILE A 146 -3.95 -3.48 0.76
CA ILE A 146 -4.62 -3.39 -0.55
C ILE A 146 -4.43 -2.01 -1.17
N GLY A 147 -4.52 -0.96 -0.36
CA GLY A 147 -4.21 0.41 -0.77
C GLY A 147 -2.82 0.50 -1.39
N PHE A 148 -1.82 -0.13 -0.76
CA PHE A 148 -0.47 -0.19 -1.30
C PHE A 148 -0.36 -1.07 -2.56
N LEU A 149 -1.00 -2.25 -2.59
CA LEU A 149 -1.00 -3.13 -3.77
C LEU A 149 -1.50 -2.41 -5.03
N LYS A 150 -2.48 -1.51 -4.90
CA LYS A 150 -3.00 -0.69 -6.01
C LYS A 150 -1.97 0.28 -6.60
N THR A 151 -0.90 0.58 -5.87
CA THR A 151 0.22 1.39 -6.37
C THR A 151 1.21 0.57 -7.18
N LEU A 152 1.23 -0.76 -7.00
CA LEU A 152 2.09 -1.67 -7.74
C LEU A 152 1.65 -1.76 -9.20
N GLY A 153 2.60 -1.74 -10.13
CA GLY A 153 2.33 -1.76 -11.57
C GLY A 153 1.94 -0.41 -12.18
N ALA A 154 1.65 0.62 -11.38
CA ALA A 154 1.55 2.02 -11.86
C ALA A 154 2.94 2.64 -12.14
N VAL A 155 3.98 2.10 -11.50
CA VAL A 155 5.39 2.46 -11.76
C VAL A 155 5.79 1.91 -13.14
N ARG A 156 5.77 2.79 -14.15
CA ARG A 156 6.17 2.49 -15.55
C ARG A 156 7.60 1.93 -15.63
N ARG A 157 7.80 1.10 -16.67
CA ARG A 157 9.11 0.65 -17.19
C ARG A 157 10.10 1.82 -17.26
N GLY A 158 11.20 1.72 -16.53
CA GLY A 158 12.31 2.68 -16.58
C GLY A 158 13.00 2.86 -15.24
N SER A 159 13.79 1.88 -14.82
CA SER A 159 14.91 2.12 -13.91
C SER A 159 16.18 1.84 -14.70
N PRO A 160 17.17 2.76 -14.68
CA PRO A 160 18.45 2.53 -15.33
C PRO A 160 19.09 1.29 -14.72
N GLU A 161 19.65 0.48 -15.61
CA GLU A 161 20.56 -0.61 -15.31
C GLU A 161 21.51 -0.19 -14.19
N MET A 162 21.39 -0.83 -13.01
CA MET A 162 22.48 -0.86 -12.05
C MET A 162 23.59 -1.69 -12.68
N SER A 163 24.39 -1.03 -13.51
CA SER A 163 25.70 -1.48 -13.92
C SER A 163 26.48 -1.82 -12.66
N GLN A 164 26.73 -3.12 -12.51
CA GLN A 164 27.66 -3.67 -11.55
C GLN A 164 29.01 -2.99 -11.76
N GLY A 165 29.61 -2.56 -10.65
CA GLY A 165 30.99 -2.11 -10.65
C GLY A 165 31.91 -3.30 -10.95
N LEU A 166 32.77 -3.09 -11.94
CA LEU A 166 34.15 -3.55 -11.99
C LEU A 166 35.01 -2.38 -12.46
#